data_AF-A0A6B3FA87-F1
#
_entry.id   AF-A0A6B3FA87-F1
#
_cell.length_a   1.000
_cell.length_b   1.000
_cell.length_c   1.000
_cell.angle_alpha   90.00
_cell.angle_beta   90.00
_cell.angle_gamma   90.00
#
_symmetry.space_group_name_H-M   'P 1'
#
loop_
_entity.id
_entity.type
_entity.pdbx_description
1 polymer ?
#
loop_
_entity_poly.entity_id
_entity_poly.type
_entity_poly.pdbx_seq_one_letter_code
_entity_poly.pdbx_strand_id
1 'polypeptide(L)'
;HGFLKAYVEGADDPNAELDDRERRLPQVAEGDPLSAEEVTADGHATKPPARYTEASLVKELEEREIGRPSTYASILGTILDRGYVFKKGTALVPSFLSFA
;
A
#
# COMPACT_ATOMS: atom_id res chain seq x y z
N HIS A 1 -21.73 10.64 -2.88
CA HIS A 1 -21.52 9.29 -3.44
C HIS A 1 -21.82 9.24 -4.94
N GLY A 2 -20.76 9.30 -5.76
CA GLY A 2 -20.78 9.23 -7.23
C GLY A 2 -20.16 7.92 -7.72
N PHE A 3 -19.05 7.97 -8.46
CA PHE A 3 -18.35 6.78 -8.99
C PHE A 3 -17.91 5.79 -7.89
N LEU A 4 -17.66 6.25 -6.66
CA LEU A 4 -17.34 5.41 -5.50
C LEU A 4 -18.43 4.37 -5.17
N LYS A 5 -19.68 4.56 -5.62
CA LYS A 5 -20.71 3.50 -5.51
C LYS A 5 -20.49 2.33 -6.46
N ALA A 6 -19.79 2.56 -7.56
CA ALA A 6 -19.52 1.56 -8.58
C ALA A 6 -18.20 0.83 -8.34
N TYR A 7 -17.18 1.53 -7.83
CA TYR A 7 -15.86 0.97 -7.56
C TYR A 7 -15.09 1.80 -6.53
N VAL A 8 -14.39 1.11 -5.62
CA VAL A 8 -13.42 1.69 -4.70
C VAL A 8 -12.12 0.91 -4.89
N GLU A 9 -11.02 1.62 -5.13
CA GLU A 9 -9.72 0.99 -5.27
C GLU A 9 -9.27 0.43 -3.92
N GLY A 10 -8.74 -0.78 -3.91
CA GLY A 10 -8.16 -1.39 -2.72
C GLY A 10 -6.80 -0.79 -2.38
N ALA A 11 -6.44 -0.79 -1.10
CA ALA A 11 -5.10 -0.40 -0.66
C ALA A 11 -4.20 -1.62 -0.43
N ASP A 12 -2.91 -1.47 -0.74
CA ASP A 12 -1.90 -2.50 -0.46
C ASP A 12 -1.67 -2.71 1.06
N ASP A 13 -1.83 -1.66 1.88
CA ASP A 13 -1.84 -1.77 3.34
C ASP A 13 -3.28 -2.08 3.83
N PRO A 14 -3.51 -3.24 4.49
CA PRO A 14 -4.82 -3.58 5.03
C PRO A 14 -5.38 -2.59 6.06
N ASN A 15 -4.52 -1.74 6.64
CA ASN A 15 -4.92 -0.72 7.61
C ASN A 15 -5.14 0.66 6.99
N ALA A 16 -4.87 0.83 5.69
CA ALA A 16 -5.12 2.11 5.04
C ALA A 16 -6.62 2.41 5.03
N GLU A 17 -6.97 3.68 5.17
CA GLU A 17 -8.35 4.10 4.95
C GLU A 17 -8.63 4.10 3.45
N LEU A 18 -9.73 3.46 3.06
CA LEU A 18 -10.24 3.49 1.70
C LEU A 18 -10.98 4.81 1.45
N ASP A 19 -11.05 5.23 0.20
CA ASP A 19 -11.59 6.55 -0.21
C ASP A 19 -13.08 6.75 0.12
N ASP A 20 -13.81 5.68 0.38
CA ASP A 20 -15.23 5.72 0.74
C ASP A 20 -15.47 5.81 2.26
N ARG A 21 -14.41 5.77 3.07
CA ARG A 21 -14.51 5.80 4.53
C ARG A 21 -14.69 7.23 5.04
N GLU A 22 -15.90 7.54 5.52
CA GLU A 22 -16.20 8.80 6.20
C GLU A 22 -16.10 8.65 7.73
N ARG A 23 -15.39 9.57 8.39
CA ARG A 23 -15.42 9.75 9.85
C ARG A 23 -16.30 10.94 10.19
N ARG A 24 -17.44 10.70 10.84
CA ARG A 24 -18.31 11.80 11.29
C ARG A 24 -17.71 12.47 12.51
N LEU A 25 -17.62 13.78 12.43
CA LEU A 25 -17.26 14.63 13.56
C LEU A 25 -18.49 15.44 13.98
N PRO A 26 -18.65 15.76 15.27
CA PRO A 26 -19.68 16.67 15.74
C PRO A 26 -19.44 18.08 15.17
N GLN A 27 -20.52 18.84 15.01
CA GLN A 27 -20.42 20.25 14.64
C GLN A 27 -19.98 21.06 15.87
N VAL A 28 -18.85 21.74 15.77
CA VAL A 28 -18.28 22.59 16.82
C VAL A 28 -17.95 23.97 16.25
N ALA A 29 -18.00 25.00 17.09
CA ALA A 29 -17.59 26.36 16.78
C ALA A 29 -16.30 26.73 17.55
N GLU A 30 -15.60 27.77 17.05
CA GLU A 30 -14.46 28.33 17.76
C GLU A 30 -14.89 28.84 19.15
N GLY A 31 -14.20 28.41 20.20
CA GLY A 31 -14.50 28.78 21.58
C GLY A 31 -15.47 27.84 22.32
N ASP A 32 -15.98 26.80 21.66
CA ASP A 32 -16.81 25.78 22.33
C ASP A 32 -15.98 25.04 23.41
N PRO A 33 -16.52 24.87 24.64
CA PRO A 33 -15.83 24.13 25.68
C PRO A 33 -15.79 22.64 25.34
N LEU A 34 -14.61 22.04 25.43
CA LEU A 34 -14.36 20.62 25.24
C LEU A 34 -13.63 20.05 26.45
N SER A 35 -14.07 18.89 26.94
CA SER A 35 -13.39 18.12 27.97
C SER A 35 -12.71 16.90 27.35
N ALA A 36 -11.44 16.67 27.66
CA ALA A 36 -10.77 15.42 27.30
C ALA A 36 -11.31 14.29 28.20
N GLU A 37 -11.93 13.27 27.60
CA GLU A 37 -12.38 12.08 28.33
C GLU A 37 -11.19 11.20 28.76
N GLU A 38 -10.17 11.10 27.90
CA GLU A 38 -8.97 10.31 28.13
C GLU A 38 -7.75 10.99 27.50
N VAL A 39 -6.59 10.87 28.17
CA VAL A 39 -5.30 11.34 27.65
C VAL A 39 -4.29 10.19 27.75
N THR A 40 -3.94 9.63 26.60
CA THR A 40 -2.96 8.54 26.49
C THR A 40 -1.71 9.01 25.76
N ALA A 41 -0.54 8.67 26.28
CA ALA A 41 0.72 8.84 25.56
C ALA A 41 0.85 7.69 24.54
N ASP A 42 0.79 8.03 23.26
CA ASP A 42 0.94 7.04 22.19
C ASP A 42 2.37 7.03 21.65
N GLY A 43 3.00 5.86 21.66
CA GLY A 43 4.38 5.67 21.26
C GLY A 43 4.48 5.20 19.82
N HIS A 44 5.13 5.98 18.97
CA HIS A 44 5.33 5.61 17.57
C HIS A 44 6.77 5.17 17.30
N ALA A 45 6.92 4.18 16.42
CA ALA A 45 8.20 3.75 15.87
C ALA A 45 8.17 3.85 14.35
N THR A 46 9.32 4.15 13.75
CA THR A 46 9.46 4.13 12.30
C THR A 46 9.40 2.68 11.81
N LYS A 47 8.69 2.48 10.70
CA LYS A 47 8.64 1.19 10.02
C LYS A 47 9.67 1.19 8.88
N PRO A 48 10.33 0.06 8.60
CA PRO A 48 11.13 -0.05 7.39
C PRO A 48 10.20 0.11 6.16
N PRO A 49 10.75 0.52 5.00
CA PRO A 49 10.00 0.54 3.76
C PRO A 49 9.36 -0.81 3.46
N ALA A 50 8.12 -0.78 2.98
CA ALA A 50 7.42 -1.99 2.58
C ALA A 50 8.15 -2.65 1.40
N ARG A 51 8.13 -3.99 1.36
CA ARG A 51 8.57 -4.73 0.16
C ARG A 51 7.52 -4.56 -0.94
N TYR A 52 7.97 -4.68 -2.19
CA TYR A 52 7.06 -4.71 -3.33
C TYR A 52 6.12 -5.91 -3.28
N THR A 53 4.87 -5.65 -3.62
CA THR A 53 3.88 -6.61 -4.12
C THR A 53 3.99 -6.70 -5.65
N GLU A 54 3.28 -7.62 -6.29
CA GLU A 54 3.21 -7.60 -7.77
C GLU A 54 2.60 -6.30 -8.29
N ALA A 55 1.54 -5.79 -7.64
CA ALA A 55 0.88 -4.55 -8.02
C ALA A 55 1.83 -3.35 -7.90
N SER A 56 2.49 -3.18 -6.75
CA SER A 56 3.43 -2.07 -6.56
C SER A 56 4.70 -2.21 -7.40
N LEU A 57 5.16 -3.42 -7.72
CA LEU A 57 6.26 -3.60 -8.66
C LEU A 57 5.86 -3.25 -10.11
N VAL A 58 4.65 -3.60 -10.54
CA VAL A 58 4.12 -3.18 -11.85
C VAL A 58 4.03 -1.66 -11.94
N LYS A 59 3.48 -1.04 -10.89
CA LYS A 59 3.42 0.43 -10.77
C LYS A 59 4.81 1.06 -10.87
N GLU A 60 5.79 0.54 -10.13
CA GLU A 60 7.17 1.03 -10.18
C GLU A 60 7.81 0.87 -11.57
N LEU A 61 7.57 -0.26 -12.25
CA LEU A 61 8.06 -0.50 -13.61
C LEU A 61 7.45 0.46 -14.63
N GLU A 62 6.19 0.85 -14.44
CA GLU A 62 5.48 1.83 -15.25
C GLU A 62 6.01 3.25 -15.03
N GLU A 63 6.11 3.68 -13.77
CA GLU A 63 6.60 5.01 -13.39
C GLU A 63 8.04 5.26 -13.86
N ARG A 64 8.88 4.21 -13.90
CA ARG A 64 10.25 4.27 -14.42
C ARG A 64 10.36 4.08 -15.93
N GLU A 65 9.24 3.92 -16.63
CA GLU A 65 9.19 3.65 -18.07
C GLU A 65 9.97 2.40 -18.52
N ILE A 66 10.18 1.43 -17.62
CA ILE A 66 10.89 0.17 -17.90
C ILE A 66 9.93 -0.88 -18.45
N GLY A 67 8.76 -1.01 -17.83
CA GLY A 67 7.73 -1.96 -18.22
C GLY A 67 6.76 -1.40 -19.26
N ARG A 68 6.05 -2.29 -19.96
CA ARG A 68 4.95 -1.97 -20.87
C ARG A 68 3.77 -2.92 -20.55
N PRO A 69 2.53 -2.59 -20.94
CA PRO A 69 1.38 -3.47 -20.75
C PRO A 69 1.59 -4.91 -21.25
N SER A 70 2.38 -5.08 -22.32
CA SER A 70 2.73 -6.39 -22.89
C SER A 70 3.86 -7.13 -22.16
N THR A 71 4.57 -6.49 -21.24
CA THR A 71 5.79 -7.05 -20.61
C THR A 71 5.73 -7.22 -19.10
N TYR A 72 4.76 -6.63 -18.39
CA TYR A 72 4.68 -6.76 -16.93
C TYR A 72 4.62 -8.21 -16.45
N ALA A 73 3.71 -9.00 -17.03
CA ALA A 73 3.53 -10.40 -16.67
C ALA A 73 4.76 -11.25 -17.01
N SER A 74 5.41 -11.00 -18.15
CA SER A 74 6.59 -11.76 -18.57
C SER A 74 7.83 -11.42 -17.74
N ILE A 75 8.01 -10.15 -17.34
CA ILE A 75 9.08 -9.74 -16.42
C ILE A 75 8.90 -10.44 -15.07
N LEU A 76 7.70 -10.34 -14.47
CA LEU A 76 7.37 -10.97 -13.19
C LEU A 76 7.56 -12.49 -13.25
N GLY A 77 7.02 -13.15 -14.28
CA GLY A 77 7.18 -14.59 -14.48
C GLY A 77 8.65 -14.98 -14.58
N THR A 78 9.44 -14.26 -15.37
CA THR A 78 10.86 -14.59 -15.57
C THR A 78 11.67 -14.53 -14.27
N ILE A 79 11.47 -13.51 -13.43
CA ILE A 79 12.25 -13.37 -12.19
C ILE A 79 11.83 -14.37 -11.10
N LEU A 80 10.57 -14.80 -11.12
CA LEU A 80 10.04 -15.84 -10.24
C LEU A 80 10.53 -17.23 -10.70
N ASP A 81 10.34 -17.56 -11.97
CA ASP A 81 10.65 -18.88 -12.55
C ASP A 81 12.15 -19.20 -12.49
N ARG A 82 13.01 -18.17 -12.65
CA ARG A 82 14.47 -18.32 -12.53
C ARG A 82 14.96 -18.31 -11.07
N GLY A 83 14.07 -18.14 -10.10
CA GLY A 83 14.41 -18.18 -8.68
C GLY A 83 15.19 -16.96 -8.17
N TYR A 84 15.20 -15.84 -8.91
CA TYR A 84 15.80 -14.59 -8.42
C TYR A 84 14.95 -13.96 -7.31
N VAL A 85 13.64 -14.15 -7.37
CA VAL A 85 12.66 -13.65 -6.39
C VAL A 85 11.69 -14.78 -6.03
N PHE A 86 11.19 -14.76 -4.80
CA PHE A 86 10.10 -15.64 -4.37
C PHE A 86 9.02 -14.86 -3.61
N LYS A 87 7.80 -15.40 -3.57
CA LYS A 87 6.68 -14.81 -2.84
C LYS A 87 6.69 -15.24 -1.36
N LYS A 88 6.55 -14.29 -0.44
CA LYS A 88 6.27 -14.52 0.98
C LYS A 88 4.99 -13.77 1.35
N GLY A 89 3.86 -14.46 1.29
CA GLY A 89 2.55 -13.79 1.25
C GLY A 89 2.43 -12.99 -0.05
N THR A 90 2.03 -11.73 0.03
CA THR A 90 1.98 -10.81 -1.13
C THR A 90 3.33 -10.16 -1.45
N ALA A 91 4.29 -10.23 -0.52
CA ALA A 91 5.59 -9.59 -0.69
C ALA A 91 6.52 -10.39 -1.59
N LEU A 92 7.21 -9.70 -2.50
CA LEU A 92 8.29 -10.21 -3.32
C LEU A 92 9.62 -10.07 -2.56
N VAL A 93 10.32 -11.19 -2.39
CA VAL A 93 11.57 -11.26 -1.62
C VAL A 93 12.70 -11.75 -2.53
N PRO A 94 13.82 -11.01 -2.64
CA PRO A 94 14.98 -11.46 -3.39
C PRO A 94 15.61 -12.71 -2.75
N SER A 95 16.05 -13.66 -3.58
CA SER A 95 16.86 -14.79 -3.14
C SER A 95 18.34 -14.39 -3.05
N PHE A 96 19.17 -15.18 -2.38
CA PHE A 96 20.61 -14.89 -2.30
C PHE A 96 21.29 -14.85 -3.67
N LEU A 97 20.80 -15.62 -4.64
CA LEU A 97 21.33 -15.60 -6.02
C LEU A 97 21.18 -14.24 -6.69
N SER A 98 20.22 -13.41 -6.26
CA SER A 98 20.01 -12.07 -6.82
C SER A 98 20.94 -11.00 -6.24
N PHE A 99 21.64 -11.30 -5.15
CA PHE A 99 22.63 -10.41 -4.54
C PHE A 99 24.07 -10.71 -4.96
N ALA A 100 24.30 -11.86 -5.60
CA ALA A 100 25.60 -12.31 -6.09
C ALA A 100 25.85 -11.82 -7.51
#